data_AF-A0A0N4YVP4-F1
#
_entry.id   AF-A0A0N4YVP4-F1
#
_cell.length_a   1.000
_cell.length_b   1.000
_cell.length_c   1.000
_cell.angle_alpha   90.00
_cell.angle_beta   90.00
_cell.angle_gamma   90.00
#
_symmetry.space_group_name_H-M   'P 1'
#
loop_
_entity.id
_entity.type
_entity.pdbx_description
1 polymer ?
#
loop_
_entity_poly.entity_id
_entity_poly.type
_entity_poly.pdbx_seq_one_letter_code
_entity_poly.pdbx_strand_id
1 'polypeptide(L)' 'MNTPGEGRNDLTRIRYLRDHIAAVSKAIADGCNVIGYTVWSLMDNFEWADGYANLFGVHEIAEATNATKIALQT' A
#
# COMPACT_ATOMS: atom_id res chain seq x y z
N MET A 1 0.75 5.56 -10.11
CA MET A 1 1.20 4.42 -9.27
C MET A 1 2.69 4.37 -9.40
N ASN A 2 3.39 4.14 -8.30
CA ASN A 2 4.83 4.34 -8.31
C ASN A 2 5.51 3.34 -9.22
N THR A 3 6.41 3.87 -10.01
CA THR A 3 7.39 3.07 -10.73
C THR A 3 8.59 2.80 -9.82
N PRO A 4 9.33 1.69 -10.05
CA PRO A 4 10.59 1.42 -9.37
C PRO A 4 11.52 2.64 -9.43
N GLY A 5 11.96 3.14 -8.28
CA GLY A 5 12.83 4.31 -8.16
C GLY A 5 12.17 5.61 -7.66
N GLU A 6 10.84 5.67 -7.52
CA GLU A 6 10.16 6.80 -6.84
C GLU A 6 10.30 6.81 -5.30
N GLY A 7 11.09 5.86 -4.75
CA GLY A 7 11.23 5.52 -3.34
C GLY A 7 11.12 6.66 -2.31
N ARG A 8 10.64 6.29 -1.12
CA ARG A 8 10.44 7.11 0.11
C ARG A 8 9.60 8.41 -0.01
N ASN A 9 9.43 9.02 -1.19
CA ASN A 9 8.72 10.28 -1.42
C ASN A 9 7.41 10.10 -2.21
N ASP A 10 6.61 9.12 -1.83
CA ASP A 10 5.33 8.86 -2.48
C ASP A 10 4.21 9.82 -2.03
N LEU A 11 4.29 11.05 -2.51
CA LEU A 11 3.28 12.07 -2.23
C LEU A 11 1.92 11.74 -2.86
N THR A 12 1.90 11.01 -3.96
CA THR A 12 0.67 10.64 -4.67
C THR A 12 -0.14 9.66 -3.83
N ARG A 13 0.47 8.61 -3.30
CA ARG A 13 -0.18 7.65 -2.39
C ARG A 13 -0.55 8.29 -1.06
N ILE A 14 0.29 9.16 -0.51
CA ILE A 14 -0.05 9.90 0.72
C ILE A 14 -1.33 10.72 0.53
N ARG A 15 -1.43 11.47 -0.58
CA ARG A 15 -2.64 12.25 -0.92
C ARG A 15 -3.83 11.32 -1.13
N TYR A 16 -3.66 10.27 -1.92
CA TYR A 16 -4.71 9.28 -2.18
C TYR A 16 -5.28 8.69 -0.89
N LEU A 17 -4.43 8.20 0.02
CA LEU A 17 -4.88 7.61 1.28
C LEU A 17 -5.57 8.64 2.17
N ARG A 18 -5.05 9.86 2.26
CA ARG A 18 -5.68 10.94 3.02
C ARG A 18 -7.09 11.22 2.53
N ASP A 19 -7.25 11.38 1.22
CA ASP A 19 -8.54 11.73 0.61
C ASP A 19 -9.56 10.59 0.77
N HIS A 20 -9.12 9.33 0.66
CA HIS A 20 -9.98 8.16 0.85
C HIS A 20 -10.40 7.99 2.31
N ILE A 21 -9.49 8.18 3.26
CA ILE A 21 -9.83 8.14 4.69
C ILE A 21 -10.80 9.27 5.04
N ALA A 22 -10.64 10.46 4.46
CA ALA A 22 -11.59 11.56 4.63
C ALA A 22 -12.99 11.21 4.05
N ALA A 23 -13.05 10.56 2.89
CA ALA A 23 -14.30 10.08 2.31
C ALA A 23 -14.97 8.99 3.17
N VAL A 24 -14.20 8.07 3.75
CA VAL A 24 -14.69 7.07 4.71
C VAL A 24 -15.23 7.74 5.96
N SER A 25 -14.51 8.73 6.50
CA SER A 25 -14.98 9.52 7.64
C SER A 25 -16.30 10.24 7.33
N LYS A 26 -16.46 10.77 6.11
CA LYS A 26 -17.71 11.36 5.67
C LYS A 26 -18.84 10.34 5.58
N ALA A 27 -18.57 9.14 5.03
CA ALA A 27 -19.58 8.07 4.99
C ALA A 27 -20.05 7.67 6.40
N ILE A 28 -19.14 7.61 7.37
CA ILE A 28 -19.48 7.36 8.79
C ILE A 28 -20.38 8.48 9.33
N ALA A 29 -20.04 9.75 9.07
CA ALA A 29 -20.86 10.89 9.48
C ALA A 29 -22.25 10.89 8.83
N ASP A 30 -22.34 10.40 7.59
CA ASP A 30 -23.59 10.26 6.83
C ASP A 30 -24.40 9.01 7.25
N GLY A 31 -23.97 8.26 8.28
CA GLY A 31 -24.71 7.16 8.91
C GLY A 31 -24.30 5.76 8.46
N CYS A 32 -23.25 5.60 7.65
CA CYS A 32 -22.76 4.29 7.25
C CYS A 32 -22.03 3.59 8.41
N ASN A 33 -22.33 2.30 8.64
CA ASN A 33 -21.64 1.50 9.64
C ASN A 33 -20.30 0.95 9.11
N VAL A 34 -19.25 1.76 9.16
CA VAL A 34 -17.88 1.35 8.77
C VAL A 34 -17.08 0.98 10.01
N ILE A 35 -16.63 -0.27 10.09
CA ILE A 35 -15.90 -0.81 11.26
C ILE A 35 -14.38 -0.90 11.05
N GLY A 36 -13.89 -0.60 9.85
CA GLY A 36 -12.46 -0.67 9.54
C GLY A 36 -12.13 -0.22 8.12
N TYR A 37 -10.85 0.07 7.91
CA TYR A 37 -10.27 0.43 6.61
C TYR A 37 -8.93 -0.30 6.49
N THR A 38 -8.76 -1.06 5.41
CA THR A 38 -7.52 -1.80 5.13
C THR A 38 -6.91 -1.29 3.85
N VAL A 39 -5.66 -0.84 3.92
CA VAL A 39 -4.91 -0.41 2.75
C VAL A 39 -4.42 -1.63 1.97
N TRP A 40 -4.56 -1.58 0.65
CA TRP A 40 -3.81 -2.45 -0.25
C TRP A 40 -2.56 -1.70 -0.74
N SER A 41 -1.35 -2.20 -0.50
CA SER A 41 -0.95 -3.36 0.30
C SER A 41 -0.01 -2.94 1.42
N LEU A 42 0.29 -3.85 2.35
CA LEU A 42 1.32 -3.60 3.36
C LEU A 42 2.69 -3.43 2.69
N MET A 43 3.01 -4.27 1.71
CA MET A 43 4.31 -4.33 1.04
C MET A 43 4.14 -4.44 -0.48
N ASP A 44 5.14 -3.97 -1.22
CA ASP A 44 5.17 -4.14 -2.67
C ASP A 44 5.17 -5.64 -2.98
N ASN A 45 4.42 -6.03 -4.01
CA ASN A 45 4.20 -7.43 -4.32
C ASN A 45 4.06 -7.63 -5.84
N PHE A 46 3.87 -8.88 -6.25
CA PHE A 46 3.66 -9.25 -7.65
C PHE A 46 2.22 -8.94 -8.09
N GLU A 47 2.06 -8.03 -9.04
CA GLU A 47 0.77 -7.54 -9.52
C GLU A 47 0.36 -8.22 -10.85
N TRP A 48 0.21 -9.55 -10.79
CA TRP A 48 -0.39 -10.37 -11.86
C TRP A 48 0.28 -10.19 -13.24
N ALA A 49 -0.47 -9.73 -14.23
CA ALA A 49 0.03 -9.52 -15.59
C ALA A 49 1.12 -8.44 -15.65
N ASP A 50 1.14 -7.51 -14.68
CA ASP A 50 2.09 -6.40 -14.63
C ASP A 50 3.40 -6.77 -13.90
N GLY A 51 3.48 -7.97 -13.33
CA GLY A 51 4.66 -8.41 -12.59
C GLY A 51 5.02 -7.46 -11.45
N TYR A 52 6.30 -7.07 -11.35
CA TYR A 52 6.79 -6.13 -10.33
C TYR A 52 6.88 -4.68 -10.84
N ALA A 53 6.22 -4.36 -11.96
CA ALA A 53 6.28 -3.01 -12.52
C ALA A 53 5.50 -1.99 -11.68
N ASN A 54 4.48 -2.44 -10.95
CA ASN A 54 3.60 -1.60 -10.13
C ASN A 54 3.83 -1.84 -8.65
N LEU A 55 4.09 -0.77 -7.89
CA LEU A 55 4.43 -0.82 -6.47
C LEU A 55 3.31 -0.22 -5.62
N PHE A 56 2.44 -1.08 -5.06
CA PHE A 56 1.27 -0.70 -4.25
C PHE A 56 1.50 -0.68 -2.73
N GLY A 57 2.61 -1.24 -2.25
CA GLY A 57 2.89 -1.42 -0.84
C GLY A 57 3.29 -0.16 -0.10
N VAL A 58 2.63 0.16 1.01
CA VAL A 58 3.06 1.27 1.88
C VAL A 58 4.49 1.07 2.41
N HIS A 59 4.98 -0.17 2.37
CA HIS A 59 6.37 -0.53 2.55
C HIS A 59 7.01 -0.96 1.22
N GLU A 60 8.06 -0.25 0.82
CA GLU A 60 8.87 -0.59 -0.34
C GLU A 60 9.69 -1.85 -0.06
N ILE A 61 9.65 -2.83 -0.96
CA ILE A 61 10.57 -3.98 -0.92
C ILE A 61 11.71 -3.69 -1.90
N ALA A 62 12.91 -3.46 -1.38
CA ALA A 62 14.10 -3.44 -2.21
C ALA A 62 14.36 -4.86 -2.74
N GLU A 63 14.46 -5.01 -4.07
CA GLU A 63 14.92 -6.24 -4.69
C GLU A 63 16.35 -6.51 -4.21
N ALA A 64 16.49 -7.39 -3.23
CA ALA A 64 17.75 -7.62 -2.56
C ALA A 64 18.43 -8.84 -3.15
N THR A 65 19.72 -8.70 -3.43
CA THR A 65 20.70 -9.81 -3.44
C THR A 65 20.75 -10.58 -2.10
N ASN A 66 19.82 -10.35 -1.17
CA ASN A 66 19.48 -11.17 -0.01
C ASN A 66 18.15 -10.68 0.61
N ALA A 67 16.99 -11.01 0.02
CA ALA A 67 15.71 -10.77 0.67
C ALA A 67 15.62 -11.64 1.94
N THR A 68 15.86 -11.00 3.08
CA THR A 68 15.90 -11.58 4.41
C THR A 68 14.63 -12.37 4.70
N LYS A 69 14.77 -13.69 4.86
CA LYS A 69 13.78 -14.58 5.49
C LYS A 69 13.40 -14.00 6.85
N ILE A 70 12.17 -13.51 7.00
CA ILE A 70 11.57 -13.29 8.32
C ILE A 70 10.24 -14.04 8.38
N ALA A 71 10.16 -14.90 9.39
CA ALA A 71 8.98 -15.56 9.95
C ALA A 71 8.33 -16.72 9.15
N LEU A 72 9.01 -17.86 9.12
CA LEU A 72 8.40 -19.17 9.48
C LEU A 72 9.51 -20.05 10.08
N GLN A 73 9.69 -19.96 11.41
CA GLN A 73 10.26 -21.05 12.20
C GLN A 73 9.27 -21.31 13.34
N THR A 74 8.54 -22.42 13.21
CA THR A 74 7.89 -23.14 14.30
C THR A 74 8.93 -23.75 15.23
#